data_AF-A0A7J7ILI3-F1
#
_entry.id   AF-A0A7J7ILI3-F1
#
_cell.length_a   1.000
_cell.length_b   1.000
_cell.length_c   1.000
_cell.angle_alpha   90.00
_cell.angle_beta   90.00
_cell.angle_gamma   90.00
#
_symmetry.space_group_name_H-M   'P 1'
#
loop_
_entity.id
_entity.type
_entity.pdbx_description
1 polymer ?
#
loop_
_entity_poly.entity_id
_entity_poly.type
_entity_poly.pdbx_seq_one_letter_code
_entity_poly.pdbx_strand_id
1 'polypeptide(L)'
;MLSMSDETCRALLQETKEARVSFLFDKLFSRTYGMAEAVAEFRRVCRELDVDPVRDLKLVEERRIRAFRSEIENAIESGTITPENQALLKESQQELAIPEERARQVLLDCIQERCEALIVQAAASLRQRRPEAAARDLSRALRFGKLLPFEVRTPTVTDAERQELYLVYQAYALGTARSVADNEIVKEDLALLREMLGIQAA
;
A
#
# COMPACT_ATOMS: atom_id res chain seq x y z
N MET A 1 35.60 -16.49 -39.24
CA MET A 1 35.34 -16.83 -37.83
C MET A 1 35.43 -15.54 -37.05
N LEU A 2 34.33 -15.07 -36.45
CA LEU A 2 34.38 -13.91 -35.55
C LEU A 2 35.17 -14.33 -34.31
N SER A 3 36.47 -14.07 -34.32
CA SER A 3 37.34 -14.23 -33.15
C SER A 3 37.07 -13.08 -32.18
N MET A 4 35.89 -13.08 -31.58
CA MET A 4 35.64 -12.25 -30.42
C MET A 4 36.39 -12.84 -29.24
N SER A 5 37.11 -12.00 -28.50
CA SER A 5 37.72 -12.42 -27.24
C SER A 5 36.61 -12.80 -26.26
N ASP A 6 36.84 -13.80 -25.41
CA ASP A 6 35.89 -14.21 -24.37
C ASP A 6 35.42 -13.03 -23.50
N GLU A 7 36.30 -12.04 -23.31
CA GLU A 7 36.02 -10.79 -22.61
C GLU A 7 34.98 -9.92 -23.33
N THR A 8 35.05 -9.81 -24.67
CA THR A 8 34.06 -9.04 -25.43
C THR A 8 32.72 -9.75 -25.52
N CYS A 9 32.70 -11.09 -25.57
CA CYS A 9 31.45 -11.86 -25.46
C CYS A 9 30.77 -11.66 -24.10
N ARG A 10 31.53 -11.69 -22.99
CA ARG A 10 30.99 -11.43 -21.65
C ARG A 10 30.46 -10.01 -21.50
N ALA A 11 31.19 -9.02 -22.00
CA ALA A 11 30.76 -7.63 -21.99
C ALA A 11 29.45 -7.41 -22.77
N LEU A 12 29.35 -7.94 -23.99
CA LEU A 12 28.13 -7.84 -24.80
C LEU A 12 26.93 -8.56 -24.16
N LEU A 13 27.16 -9.72 -23.56
CA LEU A 13 26.10 -10.44 -22.83
C LEU A 13 25.59 -9.63 -21.64
N GLN A 14 26.49 -8.98 -20.90
CA GLN A 14 26.13 -8.14 -19.77
C GLN A 14 25.36 -6.89 -20.20
N GLU A 15 25.83 -6.20 -21.24
CA GLU A 15 25.13 -5.04 -21.83
C GLU A 15 23.74 -5.42 -22.36
N THR A 16 23.60 -6.59 -23.00
CA THR A 16 22.30 -7.06 -23.50
C THR A 16 21.33 -7.37 -22.36
N LYS A 17 21.83 -7.94 -21.25
CA LYS A 17 21.02 -8.18 -20.04
C LYS A 17 20.55 -6.87 -19.43
N GLU A 18 21.45 -5.91 -19.24
CA GLU A 18 21.15 -4.59 -18.69
C GLU A 18 20.12 -3.85 -19.56
N ALA A 19 20.32 -3.85 -20.89
CA ALA A 19 19.39 -3.23 -21.84
C ALA A 19 17.98 -3.87 -21.78
N ARG A 20 17.90 -5.20 -21.65
CA ARG A 20 16.63 -5.92 -21.51
C ARG A 20 15.89 -5.50 -20.24
N VAL A 21 16.60 -5.45 -19.12
CA VAL A 21 16.01 -5.12 -17.82
C VAL A 21 15.63 -3.65 -17.74
N SER A 22 16.45 -2.74 -18.30
CA SER A 22 16.12 -1.32 -18.42
C SER A 22 14.86 -1.10 -19.25
N PHE A 23 14.73 -1.79 -20.39
CA PHE A 23 13.54 -1.71 -21.23
C PHE A 23 12.28 -2.19 -20.50
N LEU A 24 12.39 -3.28 -19.73
CA LEU A 24 11.28 -3.76 -18.91
C LEU A 24 10.89 -2.71 -17.88
N PHE A 25 11.87 -2.09 -17.21
CA PHE A 25 11.62 -1.05 -16.22
C PHE A 25 10.93 0.19 -16.82
N ASP A 26 11.40 0.71 -17.95
CA ASP A 26 10.77 1.86 -18.60
C ASP A 26 9.34 1.54 -19.09
N LYS A 27 9.10 0.28 -19.50
CA LYS A 27 7.76 -0.21 -19.82
C LYS A 27 6.84 -0.26 -18.60
N LEU A 28 7.37 -0.43 -17.38
CA LEU A 28 6.58 -0.29 -16.15
C LEU A 28 6.00 1.11 -16.05
N PHE A 29 6.84 2.15 -16.13
CA PHE A 29 6.41 3.54 -15.94
C PHE A 29 5.57 4.10 -17.10
N SER A 30 5.62 3.43 -18.25
CA SER A 30 4.79 3.77 -19.41
C SER A 30 3.36 3.22 -19.30
N ARG A 31 3.13 2.24 -18.43
CA ARG A 31 1.80 1.68 -18.20
C ARG A 31 1.05 2.53 -17.16
N THR A 32 -0.27 2.55 -17.25
CA THR A 32 -1.16 3.24 -16.29
C THR A 32 -1.83 2.27 -15.31
N TYR A 33 -1.72 0.96 -15.54
CA TYR A 33 -2.39 -0.10 -14.77
C TYR A 33 -1.49 -1.34 -14.65
N GLY A 34 -1.68 -2.15 -13.61
CA GLY A 34 -0.94 -3.41 -13.40
C GLY A 34 0.51 -3.21 -13.00
N MET A 35 0.84 -2.10 -12.33
CA MET A 35 2.20 -1.78 -11.89
C MET A 35 2.79 -2.88 -11.01
N ALA A 36 2.04 -3.39 -10.03
CA ALA A 36 2.54 -4.37 -9.08
C ALA A 36 2.97 -5.69 -9.71
N GLU A 37 2.16 -6.25 -10.61
CA GLU A 37 2.50 -7.49 -11.32
C GLU A 37 3.73 -7.31 -12.21
N ALA A 38 3.82 -6.15 -12.86
CA ALA A 38 4.94 -5.83 -13.72
C ALA A 38 6.22 -5.54 -12.91
N VAL A 39 6.13 -4.94 -11.72
CA VAL A 39 7.26 -4.79 -10.78
C VAL A 39 7.73 -6.15 -10.28
N ALA A 40 6.81 -7.08 -9.98
CA ALA A 40 7.15 -8.44 -9.62
C ALA A 40 7.85 -9.19 -10.77
N GLU A 41 7.36 -9.03 -12.02
CA GLU A 41 8.03 -9.56 -13.22
C GLU A 41 9.43 -8.97 -13.38
N PHE A 42 9.58 -7.66 -13.21
CA PHE A 42 10.87 -6.98 -13.24
C PHE A 42 11.84 -7.53 -12.20
N ARG A 43 11.41 -7.69 -10.94
CA ARG A 43 12.25 -8.26 -9.87
C ARG A 43 12.66 -9.69 -10.17
N ARG A 44 11.74 -10.50 -10.71
CA ARG A 44 12.02 -11.87 -11.15
C ARG A 44 13.07 -11.89 -12.25
N VAL A 45 12.96 -11.03 -13.26
CA VAL A 45 13.92 -10.96 -14.36
C VAL A 45 15.29 -10.44 -13.89
N CYS A 46 15.32 -9.50 -12.94
CA CYS A 46 16.57 -9.07 -12.30
C CYS A 46 17.29 -10.25 -11.61
N ARG A 47 16.53 -11.08 -10.88
CA ARG A 47 17.04 -12.32 -10.25
C ARG A 47 17.52 -13.36 -11.28
N GLU A 48 16.75 -13.57 -12.35
CA GLU A 48 17.10 -14.54 -13.40
C GLU A 48 18.35 -14.13 -14.20
N LEU A 49 18.56 -12.83 -14.41
CA LEU A 49 19.67 -12.31 -15.21
C LEU A 49 20.90 -11.90 -14.39
N ASP A 50 20.79 -11.92 -13.05
CA ASP A 50 21.79 -11.44 -12.07
C ASP A 50 22.16 -9.97 -12.32
N VAL A 51 21.14 -9.14 -12.51
CA VAL A 51 21.27 -7.69 -12.77
C VAL A 51 20.81 -6.93 -11.54
N ASP A 52 21.71 -6.09 -10.99
CA ASP A 52 21.44 -5.26 -9.83
C ASP A 52 20.76 -3.94 -10.27
N PRO A 53 19.55 -3.62 -9.77
CA PRO A 53 18.83 -2.40 -10.14
C PRO A 53 19.52 -1.10 -9.69
N VAL A 54 20.40 -1.14 -8.70
CA VAL A 54 21.17 0.01 -8.22
C VAL A 54 22.51 0.09 -8.92
N ARG A 55 23.26 -1.01 -8.97
CA ARG A 55 24.64 -1.00 -9.49
C ARG A 55 24.67 -0.98 -11.02
N ASP A 56 23.85 -1.82 -11.66
CA ASP A 56 23.95 -2.11 -13.09
C ASP A 56 23.00 -1.19 -13.89
N LEU A 57 21.75 -1.02 -13.41
CA LEU A 57 20.78 -0.14 -14.07
C LEU A 57 20.85 1.33 -13.63
N LYS A 58 21.55 1.63 -12.54
CA LYS A 58 21.67 2.98 -11.96
C LYS A 58 20.31 3.67 -11.80
N LEU A 59 19.29 2.91 -11.40
CA LEU A 59 17.95 3.46 -11.24
C LEU A 59 17.95 4.51 -10.14
N VAL A 60 17.35 5.67 -10.42
CA VAL A 60 17.17 6.73 -9.42
C VAL A 60 16.26 6.21 -8.30
N GLU A 61 16.57 6.58 -7.06
CA GLU A 61 15.84 6.13 -5.86
C GLU A 61 14.33 6.37 -5.96
N GLU A 62 13.91 7.52 -6.49
CA GLU A 62 12.49 7.86 -6.69
C GLU A 62 11.74 6.83 -7.54
N ARG A 63 12.39 6.28 -8.57
CA ARG A 63 11.77 5.26 -9.42
C ARG A 63 11.63 3.93 -8.68
N ARG A 64 12.62 3.57 -7.85
CA ARG A 64 12.57 2.36 -7.01
C ARG A 64 11.48 2.49 -5.94
N ILE A 65 11.38 3.65 -5.30
CA ILE A 65 10.31 3.98 -4.35
C ILE A 65 8.94 3.88 -5.02
N ARG A 66 8.78 4.42 -6.23
CA ARG A 66 7.51 4.35 -6.96
C ARG A 66 7.11 2.91 -7.31
N ALA A 67 8.07 2.07 -7.71
CA ALA A 67 7.82 0.64 -7.92
C ALA A 67 7.38 -0.06 -6.63
N PHE A 68 8.08 0.17 -5.53
CA PHE A 68 7.76 -0.38 -4.20
C PHE A 68 6.39 0.08 -3.70
N ARG A 69 6.06 1.37 -3.88
CA ARG A 69 4.76 1.94 -3.55
C ARG A 69 3.63 1.20 -4.24
N SER A 70 3.78 0.90 -5.53
CA SER A 70 2.74 0.20 -6.30
C SER A 70 2.51 -1.24 -5.84
N GLU A 71 3.56 -1.94 -5.37
CA GLU A 71 3.41 -3.26 -4.77
C GLU A 71 2.68 -3.18 -3.43
N ILE A 72 2.99 -2.16 -2.60
CA ILE A 72 2.27 -1.91 -1.34
C ILE A 72 0.80 -1.62 -1.61
N GLU A 73 0.49 -0.72 -2.54
CA GLU A 73 -0.89 -0.37 -2.90
C GLU A 73 -1.69 -1.61 -3.34
N ASN A 74 -1.09 -2.47 -4.18
CA ASN A 74 -1.73 -3.73 -4.58
C ASN A 74 -1.88 -4.73 -3.43
N ALA A 75 -0.89 -4.79 -2.52
CA ALA A 75 -0.99 -5.62 -1.31
C ALA A 75 -2.11 -5.11 -0.38
N ILE A 76 -2.29 -3.79 -0.27
CA ILE A 76 -3.40 -3.14 0.46
C ILE A 76 -4.73 -3.51 -0.20
N GLU A 77 -4.84 -3.37 -1.52
CA GLU A 77 -6.09 -3.63 -2.26
C GLU A 77 -6.52 -5.09 -2.24
N SER A 78 -5.56 -6.01 -2.36
CA SER A 78 -5.81 -7.45 -2.25
C SER A 78 -6.19 -7.89 -0.83
N GLY A 79 -6.08 -7.00 0.17
CA GLY A 79 -6.36 -7.32 1.57
C GLY A 79 -5.32 -8.26 2.18
N THR A 80 -4.15 -8.39 1.55
CA THR A 80 -3.10 -9.32 1.97
C THR A 80 -2.15 -8.68 2.99
N ILE A 81 -2.29 -7.40 3.33
CA ILE A 81 -1.49 -6.81 4.41
C ILE A 81 -2.04 -7.28 5.77
N THR A 82 -1.46 -8.38 6.22
CA THR A 82 -1.51 -8.83 7.61
C THR A 82 -0.14 -8.62 8.25
N PRO A 83 -0.01 -8.58 9.58
CA PRO A 83 1.28 -8.50 10.27
C PRO A 83 2.28 -9.59 9.82
N GLU A 84 1.83 -10.72 9.27
CA GLU A 84 2.69 -11.77 8.70
C GLU A 84 3.28 -11.42 7.32
N ASN A 85 2.65 -10.52 6.55
CA ASN A 85 3.09 -10.16 5.19
C ASN A 85 4.18 -9.08 5.13
N GLN A 86 4.72 -8.68 6.28
CA GLN A 86 5.95 -7.89 6.37
C GLN A 86 7.14 -8.60 5.71
N ALA A 87 7.11 -9.93 5.57
CA ALA A 87 8.15 -10.70 4.90
C ALA A 87 8.25 -10.39 3.40
N LEU A 88 7.11 -10.31 2.69
CA LEU A 88 7.07 -9.94 1.27
C LEU A 88 7.54 -8.50 1.05
N LEU A 89 7.17 -7.60 1.96
CA LEU A 89 7.63 -6.22 1.92
C LEU A 89 9.14 -6.11 2.16
N LYS A 90 9.71 -6.93 3.04
CA LYS A 90 11.16 -7.02 3.25
C LYS A 90 11.90 -7.58 2.04
N GLU A 91 11.36 -8.60 1.37
CA GLU A 91 11.93 -9.12 0.12
C GLU A 91 11.94 -8.05 -0.98
N SER A 92 10.81 -7.38 -1.21
CA SER A 92 10.72 -6.27 -2.17
C SER A 92 11.64 -5.10 -1.81
N GLN A 93 11.76 -4.77 -0.52
CA GLN A 93 12.66 -3.72 -0.03
C GLN A 93 14.13 -4.07 -0.33
N GLN A 94 14.54 -5.31 -0.06
CA GLN A 94 15.91 -5.78 -0.28
C GLN A 94 16.25 -5.80 -1.77
N GLU A 95 15.33 -6.30 -2.61
CA GLU A 95 15.53 -6.40 -4.05
C GLU A 95 15.57 -5.05 -4.76
N LEU A 96 14.81 -4.07 -4.25
CA LEU A 96 14.84 -2.70 -4.76
C LEU A 96 15.86 -1.80 -4.04
N ALA A 97 16.62 -2.38 -3.08
CA ALA A 97 17.62 -1.68 -2.26
C ALA A 97 17.09 -0.33 -1.72
N ILE A 98 15.95 -0.40 -1.03
CA ILE A 98 15.30 0.76 -0.42
C ILE A 98 15.67 0.82 1.07
N PRO A 99 16.08 1.98 1.61
CA PRO A 99 16.36 2.12 3.03
C PRO A 99 15.12 1.84 3.87
N GLU A 100 15.30 1.22 5.04
CA GLU A 100 14.20 0.77 5.88
C GLU A 100 13.33 1.93 6.37
N GLU A 101 13.94 3.07 6.72
CA GLU A 101 13.18 4.26 7.10
C GLU A 101 12.26 4.72 5.97
N ARG A 102 12.74 4.67 4.72
CA ARG A 102 11.97 5.12 3.57
C ARG A 102 10.87 4.14 3.18
N ALA A 103 11.13 2.85 3.30
CA ALA A 103 10.12 1.81 3.12
C ALA A 103 8.98 1.94 4.14
N ARG A 104 9.30 2.21 5.41
CA ARG A 104 8.30 2.47 6.46
C ARG A 104 7.47 3.72 6.17
N GLN A 105 8.11 4.80 5.72
CA GLN A 105 7.41 6.03 5.33
C GLN A 105 6.44 5.79 4.18
N VAL A 106 6.87 5.11 3.11
CA VAL A 106 6.01 4.78 1.96
C VAL A 106 4.81 3.93 2.40
N LEU A 107 5.03 2.96 3.28
CA LEU A 107 3.95 2.14 3.83
C LEU A 107 2.95 2.99 4.63
N LEU A 108 3.43 3.87 5.49
CA LEU A 108 2.58 4.81 6.25
C LEU A 108 1.77 5.70 5.30
N ASP A 109 2.41 6.30 4.30
CA ASP A 109 1.78 7.18 3.33
C ASP A 109 0.66 6.44 2.56
N CYS A 110 0.92 5.22 2.07
CA CYS A 110 -0.08 4.42 1.35
C CYS A 110 -1.28 4.06 2.24
N ILE A 111 -1.03 3.68 3.50
CA ILE A 111 -2.10 3.34 4.44
C ILE A 111 -2.92 4.59 4.77
N GLN A 112 -2.26 5.75 4.95
CA GLN A 112 -2.92 7.01 5.23
C GLN A 112 -3.81 7.46 4.07
N GLU A 113 -3.28 7.48 2.84
CA GLU A 113 -4.04 7.82 1.63
C GLU A 113 -5.25 6.89 1.45
N ARG A 114 -5.08 5.58 1.73
CA ARG A 114 -6.18 4.64 1.63
C ARG A 114 -7.25 4.86 2.68
N CYS A 115 -6.84 5.13 3.93
CA CYS A 115 -7.78 5.46 5.00
C CYS A 115 -8.53 6.75 4.69
N GLU A 116 -7.84 7.77 4.18
CA GLU A 116 -8.46 9.03 3.74
C GLU A 116 -9.50 8.77 2.64
N ALA A 117 -9.15 8.00 1.61
CA ALA A 117 -10.06 7.66 0.53
C ALA A 117 -11.32 6.92 1.03
N LEU A 118 -11.16 5.97 1.95
CA LEU A 118 -12.28 5.22 2.53
C LEU A 118 -13.18 6.10 3.41
N ILE A 119 -12.60 7.02 4.19
CA ILE A 119 -13.37 7.96 5.02
C ILE A 119 -14.14 8.94 4.13
N VAL A 120 -13.52 9.45 3.05
CA VAL A 120 -14.20 10.30 2.07
C VAL A 120 -15.33 9.55 1.37
N GLN A 121 -15.11 8.28 1.00
CA GLN A 121 -16.15 7.41 0.45
C GLN A 121 -17.30 7.17 1.44
N ALA A 122 -16.98 6.94 2.72
CA ALA A 122 -17.98 6.79 3.75
C ALA A 122 -18.80 8.07 3.94
N ALA A 123 -18.16 9.24 3.95
CA ALA A 123 -18.84 10.54 4.00
C ALA A 123 -19.74 10.77 2.77
N ALA A 124 -19.26 10.41 1.57
CA ALA A 124 -20.08 10.45 0.36
C ALA A 124 -21.29 9.51 0.44
N SER A 125 -21.13 8.30 1.00
CA SER A 125 -22.21 7.34 1.23
C SER A 125 -23.23 7.86 2.26
N LEU A 126 -22.80 8.59 3.29
CA LEU A 126 -23.71 9.28 4.21
C LEU A 126 -24.55 10.34 3.49
N ARG A 127 -23.93 11.19 2.68
CA ARG A 127 -24.65 12.21 1.87
C ARG A 127 -25.68 11.56 0.93
N GLN A 128 -25.40 10.36 0.44
CA GLN A 128 -26.31 9.56 -0.40
C GLN A 128 -27.38 8.79 0.39
N ARG A 129 -27.48 8.97 1.71
CA ARG A 129 -28.39 8.26 2.62
C ARG A 129 -28.22 6.73 2.58
N ARG A 130 -26.97 6.27 2.42
CA ARG A 130 -26.59 4.83 2.45
C ARG A 130 -25.73 4.53 3.68
N PRO A 131 -26.32 4.52 4.90
CA PRO A 131 -25.56 4.34 6.13
C PRO A 131 -24.87 2.97 6.24
N GLU A 132 -25.48 1.92 5.68
CA GLU A 132 -24.87 0.58 5.66
C GLU A 132 -23.59 0.52 4.81
N ALA A 133 -23.56 1.24 3.69
CA ALA A 133 -22.36 1.32 2.84
C ALA A 133 -21.25 2.10 3.56
N ALA A 134 -21.61 3.22 4.19
CA ALA A 134 -20.68 4.01 5.00
C ALA A 134 -20.07 3.17 6.14
N ALA A 135 -20.88 2.39 6.86
CA ALA A 135 -20.37 1.53 7.92
C ALA A 135 -19.41 0.42 7.43
N ARG A 136 -19.65 -0.14 6.24
CA ARG A 136 -18.74 -1.11 5.62
C ARG A 136 -17.41 -0.48 5.22
N ASP A 137 -17.44 0.72 4.65
CA ASP A 137 -16.23 1.45 4.27
C ASP A 137 -15.41 1.86 5.51
N LEU A 138 -16.08 2.25 6.60
CA LEU A 138 -15.43 2.50 7.90
C LEU A 138 -14.85 1.23 8.52
N SER A 139 -15.54 0.10 8.45
CA SER A 139 -14.98 -1.19 8.91
C SER A 139 -13.72 -1.57 8.12
N ARG A 140 -13.68 -1.30 6.82
CA ARG A 140 -12.48 -1.48 5.99
C ARG A 140 -11.37 -0.53 6.43
N ALA A 141 -11.67 0.75 6.66
CA ALA A 141 -10.70 1.72 7.16
C ALA A 141 -10.10 1.30 8.51
N LEU A 142 -10.91 0.75 9.42
CA LEU A 142 -10.46 0.25 10.72
C LEU A 142 -9.49 -0.92 10.63
N ARG A 143 -9.64 -1.82 9.66
CA ARG A 143 -8.67 -2.91 9.45
C ARG A 143 -7.28 -2.35 9.14
N PHE A 144 -7.22 -1.22 8.45
CA PHE A 144 -5.98 -0.52 8.15
C PHE A 144 -5.49 0.30 9.36
N GLY A 145 -6.39 0.94 10.11
CA GLY A 145 -6.05 1.63 11.37
C GLY A 145 -5.50 0.70 12.47
N LYS A 146 -5.91 -0.58 12.49
CA LYS A 146 -5.33 -1.58 13.40
C LYS A 146 -3.86 -1.89 13.12
N LEU A 147 -3.39 -1.64 11.89
CA LEU A 147 -2.00 -1.93 11.51
C LEU A 147 -1.04 -0.88 12.10
N LEU A 148 -1.46 0.38 12.19
CA LEU A 148 -0.64 1.49 12.67
C LEU A 148 -1.55 2.56 13.34
N PRO A 149 -1.26 2.97 14.58
CA PRO A 149 -1.98 4.07 15.23
C PRO A 149 -1.53 5.40 14.62
N PHE A 150 -2.35 6.00 13.75
CA PHE A 150 -2.11 7.33 13.23
C PHE A 150 -3.42 8.08 13.00
N GLU A 151 -3.39 9.40 13.18
CA GLU A 151 -4.54 10.26 12.89
C GLU A 151 -4.69 10.44 11.38
N VAL A 152 -5.87 10.12 10.84
CA VAL A 152 -6.10 10.27 9.39
C VAL A 152 -6.49 11.70 9.08
N ARG A 153 -5.56 12.44 8.46
CA ARG A 153 -5.82 13.80 7.99
C ARG A 153 -6.82 13.76 6.83
N THR A 154 -8.07 14.13 7.12
CA THR A 154 -9.15 14.23 6.12
C THR A 154 -9.62 15.69 6.04
N PRO A 155 -8.98 16.53 5.20
CA PRO A 155 -9.36 17.95 5.09
C PRO A 155 -10.74 18.18 4.47
N THR A 156 -11.25 17.19 3.71
CA THR A 156 -12.50 17.26 2.95
C THR A 156 -13.74 16.89 3.78
N VAL A 157 -13.56 16.28 4.95
CA VAL A 157 -14.65 15.80 5.80
C VAL A 157 -14.77 16.71 7.02
N THR A 158 -15.94 17.30 7.19
CA THR A 158 -16.21 18.24 8.30
C THR A 158 -16.32 17.52 9.64
N ASP A 159 -16.06 18.21 10.75
CA ASP A 159 -16.15 17.63 12.09
C ASP A 159 -17.56 17.07 12.39
N ALA A 160 -18.61 17.71 11.86
CA ALA A 160 -19.98 17.22 11.96
C ALA A 160 -20.17 15.88 11.23
N GLU A 161 -19.63 15.75 10.01
CA GLU A 161 -19.68 14.49 9.26
C GLU A 161 -18.85 13.39 9.94
N ARG A 162 -17.73 13.72 10.59
CA ARG A 162 -16.95 12.75 11.38
C ARG A 162 -17.75 12.22 12.57
N GLN A 163 -18.49 13.08 13.27
CA GLN A 163 -19.39 12.67 14.35
C GLN A 163 -20.56 11.81 13.83
N GLU A 164 -21.16 12.16 12.70
CA GLU A 164 -22.20 11.35 12.07
C GLU A 164 -21.68 9.98 11.63
N LEU A 165 -20.48 9.91 11.04
CA LEU A 165 -19.81 8.66 10.69
C LEU A 165 -19.58 7.77 11.91
N TYR A 166 -19.13 8.36 13.02
CA TYR A 166 -18.95 7.65 14.29
C TYR A 166 -20.29 7.05 14.78
N LEU A 167 -21.36 7.84 14.78
CA LEU A 167 -22.69 7.40 15.21
C LEU A 167 -23.26 6.29 14.32
N VAL A 168 -23.10 6.41 13.00
CA VAL A 168 -23.54 5.40 12.04
C VAL A 168 -22.78 4.09 12.23
N TYR A 169 -21.46 4.17 12.43
CA TYR A 169 -20.66 2.98 12.71
C TYR A 169 -21.01 2.36 14.06
N GLN A 170 -21.23 3.16 15.10
CA GLN A 170 -21.67 2.67 16.41
C GLN A 170 -23.01 1.93 16.32
N ALA A 171 -24.00 2.49 15.62
CA ALA A 171 -25.30 1.85 15.41
C ALA A 171 -25.16 0.53 14.63
N TYR A 172 -24.31 0.52 13.60
CA TYR A 172 -24.01 -0.69 12.84
C TYR A 172 -23.32 -1.77 13.69
N ALA A 173 -22.28 -1.40 14.43
CA ALA A 173 -21.47 -2.30 15.22
C ALA A 173 -22.29 -2.96 16.35
N LEU A 174 -23.13 -2.18 17.03
CA LEU A 174 -24.07 -2.67 18.04
C LEU A 174 -25.16 -3.58 17.45
N GLY A 175 -25.60 -3.32 16.21
CA GLY A 175 -26.54 -4.18 15.48
C GLY A 175 -25.92 -5.50 15.02
N THR A 176 -24.60 -5.55 14.83
CA THR A 176 -23.87 -6.76 14.41
C THR A 176 -23.34 -7.61 15.56
N ALA A 177 -23.17 -7.04 16.76
CA ALA A 177 -22.68 -7.77 17.93
C ALA A 177 -23.73 -8.78 18.43
N ARG A 178 -23.40 -10.08 18.37
CA ARG A 178 -24.31 -11.16 18.81
C ARG A 178 -23.86 -11.84 20.10
N SER A 179 -22.64 -11.54 20.56
CA SER A 179 -22.05 -12.13 21.77
C SER A 179 -21.35 -11.07 22.64
N VAL A 180 -21.03 -11.43 23.89
CA VAL A 180 -20.27 -10.58 24.82
C VAL A 180 -18.84 -10.33 24.31
N ALA A 181 -18.23 -11.31 23.64
CA ALA A 181 -16.90 -11.17 23.03
C ALA A 181 -16.89 -10.17 21.85
N ASP A 182 -17.95 -10.17 21.03
CA ASP A 182 -18.09 -9.20 19.94
C ASP A 182 -18.21 -7.76 20.48
N ASN A 183 -18.80 -7.58 21.67
CA ASN A 183 -18.94 -6.28 22.29
C ASN A 183 -17.60 -5.69 22.78
N GLU A 184 -16.62 -6.52 23.14
CA GLU A 184 -15.27 -6.04 23.49
C GLU A 184 -14.51 -5.59 22.23
N ILE A 185 -14.57 -6.39 21.16
CA ILE A 185 -13.97 -6.05 19.86
C ILE A 185 -14.58 -4.77 19.29
N VAL A 186 -15.91 -4.61 19.39
CA VAL A 186 -16.61 -3.40 18.95
C VAL A 186 -16.17 -2.18 19.76
N LYS A 187 -15.91 -2.31 21.07
CA LYS A 187 -15.42 -1.20 21.88
C LYS A 187 -13.99 -0.79 21.48
N GLU A 188 -13.12 -1.76 21.20
CA GLU A 188 -11.78 -1.49 20.67
C GLU A 188 -11.84 -0.81 19.30
N ASP A 189 -12.69 -1.30 18.40
CA ASP A 189 -12.91 -0.73 17.07
C ASP A 189 -13.45 0.70 17.14
N LEU A 190 -14.35 1.00 18.08
CA LEU A 190 -14.87 2.34 18.31
C LEU A 190 -13.80 3.29 18.90
N ALA A 191 -12.96 2.80 19.80
CA ALA A 191 -11.85 3.58 20.35
C ALA A 191 -10.84 3.95 19.26
N LEU A 192 -10.48 2.98 18.41
CA LEU A 192 -9.62 3.20 17.26
C LEU A 192 -10.27 4.13 16.23
N LEU A 193 -11.56 3.99 15.92
CA LEU A 193 -12.26 4.87 14.99
C LEU A 193 -12.22 6.32 15.48
N ARG A 194 -12.38 6.51 16.78
CA ARG A 194 -12.34 7.83 17.42
C ARG A 194 -10.96 8.46 17.31
N GLU A 195 -9.91 7.68 17.54
CA GLU A 195 -8.52 8.11 17.37
C GLU A 195 -8.21 8.45 15.90
N MET A 196 -8.63 7.58 14.97
CA MET A 196 -8.46 7.77 13.52
C MET A 196 -9.18 9.02 12.98
N LEU A 197 -10.37 9.32 13.50
CA LEU A 197 -11.16 10.49 13.11
C LEU A 197 -10.75 11.78 13.86
N GLY A 198 -9.85 11.71 14.83
CA GLY A 198 -9.41 12.86 15.63
C GLY A 198 -10.53 13.49 16.47
N ILE A 199 -11.56 12.71 16.86
CA ILE A 199 -12.67 13.21 17.66
C ILE A 199 -12.18 13.35 19.11
N GLN A 200 -11.68 14.53 19.47
CA GLN A 200 -11.36 14.86 20.85
C GLN A 200 -12.59 14.67 21.75
N ALA A 201 -12.38 14.03 22.91
CA ALA A 201 -13.35 14.09 23.98
C ALA A 201 -13.61 15.55 24.33
N ALA A 202 -14.86 16.00 24.13
CA ALA A 202 -15.40 17.05 24.97
C ALA A 202 -15.44 16.56 26.42
#